data_AF-A0A538G9F8-F1
#
_entry.id   AF-A0A538G9F8-F1
#
_cell.length_a   1.000
_cell.length_b   1.000
_cell.length_c   1.000
_cell.angle_alpha   90.00
_cell.angle_beta   90.00
_cell.angle_gamma   90.00
#
_symmetry.space_group_name_H-M   'P 1'
#
loop_
_entity.id
_entity.type
_entity.pdbx_description
1 polymer ?
#
loop_
_entity_poly.entity_id
_entity_poly.type
_entity_poly.pdbx_seq_one_letter_code
_entity_poly.pdbx_strand_id
1 'polypeptide(L)'
;MSESRLHQLSALGQSVWIDFLSREMLQTGELERLMRDDAVVGITSNPTIFQKAISQGGLYDEQIRASLGQVDDPKEIFWRLAEKDVGDACDVLRPIWDEGQGQDGYVSIEVDPNLAGDTEGTIAEARRLHAEIDRPNLFVKIPATKEGLPAIEEMIASGKNINVTLIFSLERYAEVVEAYIRGLERLVESGGDPSQVASVASFFVSRVDTETDKRLDELGGHDELKGKLAIANAKLAYQRYKEL
;
A
#
# COMPACT_ATOMS: atom_id res chain seq x y z
N MET A 1 7.13 -0.98 -29.78
CA MET A 1 6.48 -0.02 -28.87
C MET A 1 7.58 0.89 -28.35
N SER A 2 7.39 2.21 -28.28
CA SER A 2 8.41 3.11 -27.72
C SER A 2 8.48 2.89 -26.21
N GLU A 3 9.65 2.55 -25.67
CA GLU A 3 9.85 2.44 -24.23
C GLU A 3 9.57 3.77 -23.55
N SER A 4 8.59 3.79 -22.64
CA SER A 4 8.28 4.97 -21.83
C SER A 4 9.41 5.23 -20.81
N ARG A 5 9.43 6.42 -20.21
CA ARG A 5 10.40 6.72 -19.13
C ARG A 5 10.23 5.80 -17.92
N LEU A 6 9.04 5.24 -17.73
CA LEU A 6 8.76 4.30 -16.64
C LEU A 6 9.41 2.94 -16.90
N HIS A 7 9.46 2.48 -18.16
CA HIS A 7 10.27 1.31 -18.52
C HIS A 7 11.75 1.50 -18.19
N GLN A 8 12.29 2.70 -18.45
CA GLN A 8 13.68 3.03 -18.09
C GLN A 8 13.90 3.00 -16.57
N LEU A 9 12.92 3.46 -15.79
CA LEU A 9 12.96 3.39 -14.32
C LEU A 9 12.94 1.94 -13.83
N SER A 10 12.06 1.11 -14.38
CA SER A 10 12.02 -0.34 -14.07
C SER A 10 13.33 -1.04 -14.42
N ALA A 11 13.96 -0.69 -15.54
CA ALA A 11 15.27 -1.22 -15.92
C ALA A 11 16.41 -0.83 -14.95
N LEU A 12 16.22 0.21 -14.13
CA LEU A 12 17.14 0.60 -13.06
C LEU A 12 16.85 -0.13 -11.72
N GLY A 13 15.89 -1.07 -11.70
CA GLY A 13 15.54 -1.87 -10.53
C GLY A 13 14.48 -1.25 -9.62
N GLN A 14 13.71 -0.27 -10.11
CA GLN A 14 12.62 0.36 -9.37
C GLN A 14 11.27 0.00 -9.99
N SER A 15 10.50 -0.83 -9.28
CA SER A 15 9.12 -1.17 -9.67
C SER A 15 8.22 0.06 -9.64
N VAL A 16 7.33 0.17 -10.64
CA VAL A 16 6.41 1.30 -10.82
C VAL A 16 5.00 0.88 -10.43
N TRP A 17 4.43 1.55 -9.44
CA TRP A 17 3.07 1.29 -8.97
C TRP A 17 2.20 2.53 -9.17
N ILE A 18 0.89 2.33 -9.35
CA ILE A 18 -0.08 3.42 -9.43
C ILE A 18 -0.78 3.62 -8.08
N ASP A 19 -0.85 4.87 -7.62
CA ASP A 19 -1.55 5.28 -6.40
C ASP A 19 -3.00 5.70 -6.69
N PHE A 20 -3.73 4.80 -7.36
CA PHE A 20 -5.14 4.97 -7.73
C PHE A 20 -5.76 3.62 -8.09
N LEU A 21 -7.02 3.44 -7.74
CA LEU A 21 -7.83 2.29 -8.14
C LEU A 21 -9.27 2.77 -8.34
N SER A 22 -9.86 2.38 -9.47
CA SER A 22 -11.29 2.57 -9.72
C SER A 22 -11.85 1.40 -10.54
N ARG A 23 -13.15 1.15 -10.38
CA ARG A 23 -13.86 0.16 -11.19
C ARG A 23 -13.82 0.46 -12.68
N GLU A 24 -13.85 1.73 -13.04
CA GLU A 24 -13.73 2.18 -14.43
C GLU A 24 -12.40 1.74 -15.04
N MET A 25 -11.30 1.94 -14.33
CA MET A 25 -9.96 1.56 -14.77
C MET A 25 -9.87 0.06 -15.05
N LEU A 26 -10.49 -0.77 -14.20
CA LEU A 26 -10.52 -2.22 -14.36
C LEU A 26 -11.42 -2.64 -15.54
N GLN A 27 -12.63 -2.08 -15.65
CA GLN A 27 -13.59 -2.50 -16.69
C GLN A 27 -13.21 -2.01 -18.09
N THR A 28 -12.49 -0.90 -18.20
CA THR A 28 -12.09 -0.33 -19.50
C THR A 28 -10.77 -0.90 -20.04
N GLY A 29 -10.06 -1.72 -19.25
CA GLY A 29 -8.75 -2.25 -19.62
C GLY A 29 -7.60 -1.24 -19.46
N GLU A 30 -7.84 -0.14 -18.74
CA GLU A 30 -6.83 0.92 -18.55
C GLU A 30 -5.66 0.43 -17.68
N LEU A 31 -5.93 -0.43 -16.69
CA LEU A 31 -4.87 -1.04 -15.90
C LEU A 31 -3.95 -1.90 -16.77
N GLU A 32 -4.50 -2.77 -17.61
CA GLU A 32 -3.74 -3.59 -18.55
C GLU A 32 -2.97 -2.74 -19.56
N ARG A 33 -3.55 -1.61 -19.98
CA ARG A 33 -2.84 -0.62 -20.82
C ARG A 33 -1.63 -0.05 -20.07
N LEU A 34 -1.79 0.38 -18.83
CA LEU A 34 -0.70 0.91 -18.00
C LEU A 34 0.38 -0.13 -17.72
N MET A 35 0.01 -1.40 -17.50
CA MET A 35 0.96 -2.49 -17.34
C MET A 35 1.85 -2.64 -18.59
N ARG A 36 1.23 -2.65 -19.78
CA ARG A 36 1.94 -2.86 -21.05
C ARG A 36 2.72 -1.62 -21.53
N ASP A 37 2.12 -0.45 -21.43
CA ASP A 37 2.63 0.76 -22.07
C ASP A 37 3.45 1.64 -21.10
N ASP A 38 3.28 1.45 -19.79
CA ASP A 38 3.85 2.28 -18.73
C ASP A 38 4.60 1.48 -17.63
N ALA A 39 4.83 0.18 -17.83
CA ALA A 39 5.55 -0.70 -16.91
C ALA A 39 4.98 -0.74 -15.48
N VAL A 40 3.67 -0.50 -15.33
CA VAL A 40 3.00 -0.58 -14.03
C VAL A 40 2.89 -2.03 -13.57
N VAL A 41 3.36 -2.30 -12.36
CA VAL A 41 3.46 -3.65 -11.78
C VAL A 41 2.82 -3.75 -10.39
N GLY A 42 2.10 -2.73 -9.95
CA GLY A 42 1.38 -2.77 -8.68
C GLY A 42 0.41 -1.60 -8.50
N ILE A 43 -0.52 -1.75 -7.56
CA ILE A 43 -1.54 -0.76 -7.25
C ILE A 43 -1.59 -0.50 -5.77
N THR A 44 -1.87 0.75 -5.41
CA THR A 44 -2.30 1.06 -4.06
C THR A 44 -3.61 1.83 -4.02
N SER A 45 -4.44 1.49 -3.04
CA SER A 45 -5.66 2.22 -2.70
C SER A 45 -5.57 2.79 -1.28
N ASN A 46 -6.50 3.67 -0.94
CA ASN A 46 -6.75 4.20 0.39
C ASN A 46 -8.21 4.71 0.45
N PRO A 47 -8.75 5.04 1.63
CA PRO A 47 -10.14 5.48 1.74
C PRO A 47 -10.48 6.71 0.88
N THR A 48 -9.54 7.64 0.69
CA THR A 48 -9.77 8.83 -0.16
C THR A 48 -9.83 8.48 -1.65
N ILE A 49 -9.03 7.51 -2.10
CA ILE A 49 -9.08 7.01 -3.48
C ILE A 49 -10.46 6.39 -3.76
N PHE A 50 -10.94 5.52 -2.88
CA PHE A 50 -12.28 4.93 -3.04
C PHE A 50 -13.40 5.95 -2.94
N GLN A 51 -13.32 6.91 -2.02
CA GLN A 51 -14.30 7.99 -1.93
C GLN A 51 -14.43 8.73 -3.27
N LYS A 52 -13.31 9.05 -3.92
CA LYS A 52 -13.32 9.69 -5.24
C LYS A 52 -13.89 8.76 -6.31
N ALA A 53 -13.46 7.51 -6.36
CA ALA A 53 -13.93 6.56 -7.37
C ALA A 53 -15.45 6.29 -7.25
N ILE A 54 -15.95 6.06 -6.03
CA ILE A 54 -17.36 5.75 -5.77
C ILE A 54 -18.26 6.96 -6.03
N SER A 55 -17.78 8.18 -5.74
CA SER A 55 -18.54 9.41 -5.98
C SER A 55 -18.54 9.87 -7.46
N GLN A 56 -17.78 9.19 -8.32
CA GLN A 56 -17.65 9.52 -9.74
C GLN A 56 -18.34 8.48 -10.61
N GLY A 57 -19.31 8.92 -11.40
CA GLY A 57 -20.03 8.06 -12.35
C GLY A 57 -21.07 7.15 -11.69
N GLY A 58 -21.54 6.16 -12.45
CA GLY A 58 -22.62 5.24 -12.04
C GLY A 58 -22.22 3.76 -11.97
N LEU A 59 -20.92 3.44 -12.07
CA LEU A 59 -20.44 2.04 -12.14
C LEU A 59 -20.58 1.28 -10.81
N TYR A 60 -20.82 1.99 -9.71
CA TYR A 60 -21.05 1.42 -8.38
C TYR A 60 -22.54 1.22 -8.06
N ASP A 61 -23.44 1.88 -8.80
CA ASP A 61 -24.87 1.96 -8.50
C ASP A 61 -25.54 0.59 -8.35
N GLU A 62 -25.25 -0.34 -9.27
CA GLU A 62 -25.88 -1.66 -9.27
C GLU A 62 -25.51 -2.45 -8.01
N GLN A 63 -24.23 -2.47 -7.64
CA GLN A 63 -23.78 -3.18 -6.45
C GLN A 63 -24.22 -2.48 -5.16
N ILE A 64 -24.30 -1.14 -5.16
CA ILE A 64 -24.88 -0.38 -4.03
C ILE A 64 -26.35 -0.79 -3.83
N ARG A 65 -27.16 -0.79 -4.90
CA ARG A 65 -28.57 -1.22 -4.83
C ARG A 65 -28.72 -2.67 -4.37
N ALA A 66 -27.86 -3.56 -4.84
CA ALA A 66 -27.86 -4.96 -4.40
C ALA A 66 -27.50 -5.10 -2.91
N SER A 67 -26.55 -4.29 -2.42
CA SER A 67 -26.10 -4.33 -1.02
C SER A 67 -27.13 -3.76 -0.05
N LEU A 68 -27.87 -2.73 -0.46
CA LEU A 68 -28.97 -2.14 0.33
C LEU A 68 -30.11 -3.13 0.62
N GLY A 69 -30.21 -4.24 -0.12
CA GLY A 69 -31.17 -5.31 0.16
C GLY A 69 -30.72 -6.28 1.26
N GLN A 70 -29.48 -6.15 1.75
CA GLN A 70 -28.84 -7.10 2.67
C GLN A 70 -28.26 -6.44 3.92
N VAL A 71 -27.91 -5.16 3.83
CA VAL A 71 -27.13 -4.45 4.84
C VAL A 71 -27.59 -3.01 4.96
N ASP A 72 -27.74 -2.54 6.20
CA ASP A 72 -28.12 -1.15 6.50
C ASP A 72 -26.91 -0.26 6.84
N ASP A 73 -25.74 -0.82 7.19
CA ASP A 73 -24.52 -0.07 7.52
C ASP A 73 -23.76 0.39 6.25
N PRO A 74 -23.62 1.71 6.01
CA PRO A 74 -22.83 2.24 4.90
C PRO A 74 -21.37 1.78 4.88
N LYS A 75 -20.78 1.51 6.06
CA LYS A 75 -19.39 1.04 6.15
C LYS A 75 -19.24 -0.36 5.56
N GLU A 76 -20.18 -1.25 5.85
CA GLU A 76 -20.18 -2.60 5.27
C GLU A 76 -20.46 -2.56 3.76
N ILE A 77 -21.33 -1.66 3.29
CA ILE A 77 -21.51 -1.43 1.84
C ILE A 77 -20.18 -0.99 1.21
N PHE A 78 -19.48 -0.02 1.81
CA PHE A 78 -18.16 0.41 1.34
C PHE A 78 -17.18 -0.76 1.24
N TRP A 79 -17.07 -1.59 2.27
CA TRP A 79 -16.18 -2.75 2.27
C TRP A 79 -16.49 -3.72 1.14
N ARG A 80 -17.77 -4.04 0.89
CA ARG A 80 -18.17 -4.90 -0.22
C ARG A 80 -17.77 -4.34 -1.59
N LEU A 81 -17.79 -3.01 -1.76
CA LEU A 81 -17.34 -2.37 -3.00
C LEU A 81 -15.82 -2.43 -3.13
N ALA A 82 -15.11 -2.03 -2.07
CA ALA A 82 -13.66 -1.92 -2.06
C ALA A 82 -12.97 -3.28 -2.17
N GLU A 83 -13.42 -4.28 -1.40
CA GLU A 83 -12.89 -5.65 -1.42
C GLU A 83 -13.10 -6.29 -2.79
N LYS A 84 -14.25 -6.06 -3.44
CA LYS A 84 -14.48 -6.53 -4.80
C LYS A 84 -13.49 -5.90 -5.79
N ASP A 85 -13.37 -4.57 -5.80
CA ASP A 85 -12.47 -3.87 -6.72
C ASP A 85 -11.01 -4.29 -6.51
N VAL A 86 -10.60 -4.53 -5.26
CA VAL A 86 -9.25 -5.02 -4.93
C VAL A 86 -9.05 -6.46 -5.35
N GLY A 87 -10.04 -7.35 -5.15
CA GLY A 87 -9.99 -8.73 -5.65
C GLY A 87 -9.87 -8.77 -7.17
N ASP A 88 -10.68 -7.99 -7.89
CA ASP A 88 -10.62 -7.87 -9.35
C ASP A 88 -9.24 -7.34 -9.80
N ALA A 89 -8.68 -6.34 -9.11
CA ALA A 89 -7.35 -5.80 -9.42
C ALA A 89 -6.22 -6.81 -9.15
N CYS A 90 -6.34 -7.61 -8.08
CA CYS A 90 -5.41 -8.70 -7.80
C CYS A 90 -5.42 -9.71 -8.95
N ASP A 91 -6.59 -10.03 -9.50
CA ASP A 91 -6.74 -10.96 -10.62
C ASP A 91 -6.11 -10.39 -11.91
N VAL A 92 -6.23 -9.08 -12.17
CA VAL A 92 -5.57 -8.43 -13.32
C VAL A 92 -4.04 -8.44 -13.18
N LEU A 93 -3.51 -8.19 -11.97
CA LEU A 93 -2.06 -8.17 -11.72
C LEU A 93 -1.45 -9.56 -11.48
N ARG A 94 -2.28 -10.61 -11.42
CA ARG A 94 -1.84 -11.97 -11.12
C ARG A 94 -0.74 -12.50 -12.06
N PRO A 95 -0.79 -12.28 -13.39
CA PRO A 95 0.28 -12.74 -14.28
C PRO A 95 1.66 -12.16 -13.91
N ILE A 96 1.73 -10.89 -13.50
CA ILE A 96 2.99 -10.25 -13.07
C ILE A 96 3.51 -10.92 -11.81
N TRP A 97 2.62 -11.22 -10.86
CA TRP A 97 2.99 -11.88 -9.61
C TRP A 97 3.50 -13.32 -9.86
N ASP A 98 2.80 -14.10 -10.69
CA ASP A 98 3.20 -15.48 -11.00
C ASP A 98 4.53 -15.53 -11.79
N GLU A 99 4.70 -14.69 -12.82
CA GLU A 99 5.91 -14.62 -13.64
C GLU A 99 7.12 -14.09 -12.85
N GLY A 100 6.89 -13.11 -11.97
CA GLY A 100 7.89 -12.49 -11.12
C GLY A 100 8.13 -13.21 -9.79
N GLN A 101 7.52 -14.38 -9.58
CA GLN A 101 7.64 -15.17 -8.34
C GLN A 101 7.37 -14.36 -7.06
N GLY A 102 6.35 -13.50 -7.11
CA GLY A 102 5.97 -12.64 -5.98
C GLY A 102 6.92 -11.48 -5.69
N GLN A 103 7.77 -11.08 -6.64
CA GLN A 103 8.52 -9.84 -6.51
C GLN A 103 7.63 -8.59 -6.68
N ASP A 104 6.65 -8.67 -7.57
CA ASP A 104 5.74 -7.58 -7.95
C ASP A 104 4.32 -8.13 -8.19
N GLY A 105 3.40 -7.33 -8.72
CA GLY A 105 2.04 -7.72 -9.04
C GLY A 105 1.07 -7.56 -7.87
N TYR A 106 1.38 -6.70 -6.91
CA TYR A 106 0.62 -6.54 -5.68
C TYR A 106 -0.45 -5.44 -5.75
N VAL A 107 -1.54 -5.65 -5.01
CA VAL A 107 -2.58 -4.63 -4.77
C VAL A 107 -2.70 -4.36 -3.28
N SER A 108 -2.73 -3.09 -2.90
CA SER A 108 -2.87 -2.71 -1.49
C SER A 108 -4.24 -2.13 -1.13
N ILE A 109 -4.85 -2.60 -0.05
CA ILE A 109 -6.05 -2.04 0.61
C ILE A 109 -5.72 -1.62 2.04
N GLU A 110 -6.21 -0.48 2.51
CA GLU A 110 -5.91 0.03 3.86
C GLU A 110 -6.99 -0.35 4.87
N VAL A 111 -6.59 -0.69 6.10
CA VAL A 111 -7.52 -0.86 7.24
C VAL A 111 -8.27 0.44 7.54
N ASP A 112 -9.33 0.38 8.35
CA ASP A 112 -10.04 1.57 8.79
C ASP A 112 -9.08 2.53 9.56
N PRO A 113 -8.91 3.78 9.12
CA PRO A 113 -8.06 4.76 9.81
C PRO A 113 -8.45 5.00 11.27
N ASN A 114 -9.69 4.74 11.66
CA ASN A 114 -10.15 4.86 13.06
C ASN A 114 -9.49 3.83 13.99
N LEU A 115 -8.90 2.77 13.44
CA LEU A 115 -8.17 1.73 14.19
C LEU A 115 -6.69 2.06 14.39
N ALA A 116 -6.20 3.22 13.91
CA ALA A 116 -4.77 3.56 13.96
C ALA A 116 -4.17 3.60 15.38
N GLY A 117 -5.00 3.73 16.42
CA GLY A 117 -4.64 3.66 17.84
C GLY A 117 -5.10 2.38 18.55
N ASP A 118 -5.52 1.35 17.81
CA ASP A 118 -6.02 0.07 18.33
C ASP A 118 -5.30 -1.10 17.65
N THR A 119 -4.33 -1.69 18.37
CA THR A 119 -3.55 -2.83 17.88
C THR A 119 -4.43 -4.03 17.56
N GLU A 120 -5.31 -4.45 18.48
CA GLU A 120 -6.11 -5.66 18.33
C GLU A 120 -7.18 -5.49 17.25
N GLY A 121 -7.82 -4.31 17.21
CA GLY A 121 -8.75 -3.95 16.15
C GLY A 121 -8.09 -3.98 14.77
N THR A 122 -6.87 -3.44 14.66
CA THR A 122 -6.08 -3.47 13.41
C THR A 122 -5.75 -4.89 12.98
N ILE A 123 -5.31 -5.75 13.91
CA ILE A 123 -5.02 -7.17 13.61
C ILE A 123 -6.28 -7.88 13.12
N ALA A 124 -7.41 -7.68 13.81
CA ALA A 124 -8.68 -8.31 13.46
C ALA A 124 -9.15 -7.88 12.06
N GLU A 125 -9.14 -6.58 11.74
CA GLU A 125 -9.52 -6.05 10.43
C GLU A 125 -8.55 -6.55 9.34
N ALA A 126 -7.25 -6.55 9.58
CA ALA A 126 -6.26 -7.02 8.60
C ALA A 126 -6.41 -8.52 8.31
N ARG A 127 -6.68 -9.35 9.32
CA ARG A 127 -6.99 -10.78 9.13
C ARG A 127 -8.26 -10.98 8.33
N ARG A 128 -9.31 -10.21 8.63
CA ARG A 128 -10.59 -10.24 7.91
C ARG A 128 -10.37 -9.92 6.43
N LEU A 129 -9.68 -8.84 6.11
CA LEU A 129 -9.42 -8.42 4.73
C LEU A 129 -8.64 -9.48 3.94
N HIS A 130 -7.60 -10.07 4.55
CA HIS A 130 -6.87 -11.17 3.93
C HIS A 130 -7.75 -12.40 3.68
N ALA A 131 -8.66 -12.72 4.60
CA ALA A 131 -9.55 -13.87 4.48
C ALA A 131 -10.68 -13.67 3.45
N GLU A 132 -11.28 -12.48 3.39
CA GLU A 132 -12.39 -12.18 2.48
C GLU A 132 -11.93 -11.99 1.03
N ILE A 133 -10.79 -11.31 0.82
CA ILE A 133 -10.26 -11.08 -0.53
C ILE A 133 -9.57 -12.35 -1.07
N ASP A 134 -8.87 -13.10 -0.21
CA ASP A 134 -8.22 -14.38 -0.51
C ASP A 134 -7.43 -14.38 -1.83
N ARG A 135 -6.41 -13.51 -1.90
CA ARG A 135 -5.47 -13.43 -3.02
C ARG A 135 -4.03 -13.37 -2.51
N PRO A 136 -3.09 -14.13 -3.09
CA PRO A 136 -1.70 -14.18 -2.62
C PRO A 136 -0.95 -12.86 -2.84
N ASN A 137 -1.35 -12.09 -3.84
CA ASN A 137 -0.80 -10.78 -4.20
C ASN A 137 -1.52 -9.59 -3.55
N LEU A 138 -2.23 -9.83 -2.45
CA LEU A 138 -2.82 -8.78 -1.63
C LEU A 138 -1.82 -8.25 -0.61
N PHE A 139 -1.72 -6.92 -0.52
CA PHE A 139 -1.22 -6.22 0.65
C PHE A 139 -2.38 -5.63 1.45
N VAL A 140 -2.39 -5.85 2.77
CA VAL A 140 -3.15 -4.99 3.68
C VAL A 140 -2.22 -3.88 4.17
N LYS A 141 -2.65 -2.62 4.05
CA LYS A 141 -1.89 -1.48 4.55
C LYS A 141 -2.20 -1.24 6.02
N ILE A 142 -1.14 -1.12 6.82
CA ILE A 142 -1.21 -0.75 8.23
C ILE A 142 -0.33 0.49 8.46
N PRO A 143 -0.88 1.56 9.06
CA PRO A 143 -0.09 2.72 9.46
C PRO A 143 1.04 2.38 10.44
N ALA A 144 2.22 2.97 10.26
CA ALA A 144 3.36 2.87 11.17
C ALA A 144 3.18 3.74 12.44
N THR A 145 2.02 3.66 13.08
CA THR A 145 1.82 4.22 14.43
C THR A 145 2.50 3.33 15.47
N LYS A 146 2.58 3.78 16.73
CA LYS A 146 3.14 2.95 17.80
C LYS A 146 2.31 1.69 18.01
N GLU A 147 1.00 1.81 17.89
CA GLU A 147 0.01 0.75 18.02
C GLU A 147 -0.05 -0.13 16.77
N GLY A 148 0.28 0.41 15.60
CA GLY A 148 0.36 -0.32 14.34
C GLY A 148 1.58 -1.24 14.23
N LEU A 149 2.72 -0.90 14.84
CA LEU A 149 3.92 -1.75 14.83
C LEU A 149 3.69 -3.19 15.33
N PRO A 150 3.11 -3.43 16.52
CA PRO A 150 2.81 -4.80 16.96
C PRO A 150 1.79 -5.50 16.05
N ALA A 151 0.84 -4.76 15.44
CA ALA A 151 -0.08 -5.34 14.47
C ALA A 151 0.65 -5.79 13.19
N ILE A 152 1.61 -5.01 12.70
CA ILE A 152 2.47 -5.36 11.56
C ILE A 152 3.25 -6.64 11.88
N GLU A 153 3.94 -6.68 13.03
CA GLU A 153 4.71 -7.85 13.44
C GLU A 153 3.82 -9.11 13.51
N GLU A 154 2.64 -9.01 14.12
CA GLU A 154 1.71 -10.13 14.25
C GLU A 154 1.21 -10.63 12.88
N MET A 155 0.88 -9.73 11.98
CA MET A 155 0.41 -10.10 10.65
C MET A 155 1.52 -10.77 9.83
N ILE A 156 2.75 -10.25 9.88
CA ILE A 156 3.91 -10.86 9.24
C ILE A 156 4.18 -12.25 9.86
N ALA A 157 4.14 -12.39 11.18
CA ALA A 157 4.29 -13.67 11.88
C ALA A 157 3.22 -14.70 11.49
N SER A 158 2.04 -14.25 11.08
CA SER A 158 0.96 -15.10 10.56
C SER A 158 1.07 -15.40 9.06
N GLY A 159 2.18 -15.02 8.42
CA GLY A 159 2.42 -15.28 7.00
C GLY A 159 1.64 -14.35 6.06
N LYS A 160 1.27 -13.14 6.51
CA LYS A 160 0.45 -12.21 5.72
C LYS A 160 1.26 -11.05 5.21
N ASN A 161 1.03 -10.71 3.94
CA ASN A 161 1.67 -9.60 3.25
C ASN A 161 1.14 -8.26 3.75
N ILE A 162 2.04 -7.36 4.18
CA ILE A 162 1.68 -6.03 4.70
C ILE A 162 2.40 -4.92 3.93
N ASN A 163 1.66 -3.85 3.60
CA ASN A 163 2.23 -2.59 3.13
C ASN A 163 2.23 -1.60 4.29
N VAL A 164 3.39 -1.35 4.89
CA VAL A 164 3.50 -0.43 6.02
C VAL A 164 3.45 1.00 5.52
N THR A 165 2.46 1.78 5.95
CA THR A 165 2.22 3.15 5.46
C THR A 165 2.49 4.23 6.50
N LEU A 166 2.46 5.49 6.10
CA LEU A 166 2.66 6.68 6.94
C LEU A 166 4.03 6.71 7.67
N ILE A 167 5.10 6.33 6.98
CA ILE A 167 6.47 6.43 7.50
C ILE A 167 7.09 7.77 7.08
N PHE A 168 7.54 8.56 8.05
CA PHE A 168 8.09 9.91 7.81
C PHE A 168 9.51 10.13 8.34
N SER A 169 9.93 9.33 9.34
CA SER A 169 11.23 9.50 10.01
C SER A 169 12.09 8.24 9.88
N LEU A 170 13.41 8.43 9.94
CA LEU A 170 14.37 7.33 9.94
C LEU A 170 14.23 6.43 11.17
N GLU A 171 13.89 7.01 12.33
CA GLU A 171 13.62 6.27 13.56
C GLU A 171 12.41 5.35 13.37
N ARG A 172 11.29 5.88 12.87
CA ARG A 172 10.09 5.07 12.61
C ARG A 172 10.37 3.99 11.56
N TYR A 173 11.15 4.32 10.52
CA TYR A 173 11.55 3.33 9.52
C TYR A 173 12.34 2.17 10.14
N ALA A 174 13.30 2.45 11.03
CA ALA A 174 14.04 1.41 11.73
C ALA A 174 13.12 0.52 12.59
N GLU A 175 12.17 1.11 13.32
CA GLU A 175 11.17 0.35 14.08
C GLU A 175 10.28 -0.54 13.19
N VAL A 176 9.94 -0.07 11.99
CA VAL A 176 9.17 -0.85 11.00
C VAL A 176 9.98 -2.05 10.50
N VAL A 177 11.25 -1.86 10.15
CA VAL A 177 12.10 -2.97 9.70
C VAL A 177 12.27 -4.00 10.80
N GLU A 178 12.50 -3.54 12.03
CA GLU A 178 12.61 -4.39 13.20
C GLU A 178 11.32 -5.19 13.47
N ALA A 179 10.14 -4.57 13.35
CA ALA A 179 8.86 -5.28 13.47
C ALA A 179 8.67 -6.33 12.35
N TYR A 180 9.11 -6.04 11.13
CA TYR A 180 9.09 -7.01 10.04
C TYR A 180 10.02 -8.20 10.31
N ILE A 181 11.27 -7.95 10.73
CA ILE A 181 12.25 -9.00 11.02
C ILE A 181 11.75 -9.91 12.15
N ARG A 182 11.29 -9.35 13.27
CA ARG A 182 10.72 -10.16 14.37
C ARG A 182 9.50 -10.96 13.96
N GLY A 183 8.65 -10.40 13.08
CA GLY A 183 7.53 -11.13 12.51
C GLY A 183 8.00 -12.35 11.72
N LEU A 184 9.01 -12.20 10.86
CA LEU A 184 9.57 -13.31 10.09
C LEU A 184 10.26 -14.35 10.98
N GLU A 185 10.99 -13.92 12.01
CA GLU A 185 11.62 -14.84 12.99
C GLU A 185 10.55 -15.71 13.65
N ARG A 186 9.47 -15.11 14.14
CA ARG A 186 8.33 -15.83 14.73
C ARG A 186 7.65 -16.77 13.74
N LEU A 187 7.51 -16.37 12.48
CA LEU A 187 6.99 -17.23 11.42
C LEU A 187 7.86 -18.48 11.25
N VAL A 188 9.18 -18.31 11.13
CA VAL A 188 10.14 -19.41 10.98
C VAL A 188 10.16 -20.32 12.20
N GLU A 189 10.15 -19.77 13.41
CA GLU A 189 10.08 -20.53 14.67
C GLU A 189 8.82 -21.41 14.77
N SER A 190 7.71 -20.96 14.17
CA SER A 190 6.47 -21.73 14.08
C SER A 190 6.42 -22.72 12.90
N GLY A 191 7.50 -22.81 12.11
CA GLY A 191 7.62 -23.71 10.96
C GLY A 191 7.07 -23.16 9.64
N GLY A 192 6.77 -21.86 9.57
CA GLY A 192 6.34 -21.20 8.34
C GLY A 192 7.47 -20.91 7.36
N ASP A 193 7.11 -20.63 6.11
CA ASP A 193 8.05 -20.29 5.04
C ASP A 193 8.10 -18.76 4.83
N PRO A 194 9.22 -18.10 5.21
CA PRO A 194 9.35 -16.65 5.05
C PRO A 194 9.46 -16.21 3.58
N SER A 195 9.78 -17.10 2.64
CA SER A 195 9.85 -16.77 1.21
C SER A 195 8.50 -16.38 0.61
N GLN A 196 7.40 -16.75 1.29
CA GLN A 196 6.04 -16.44 0.87
C GLN A 196 5.53 -15.10 1.41
N VAL A 197 6.31 -14.40 2.24
CA VAL A 197 5.92 -13.14 2.89
C VAL A 197 6.68 -11.96 2.31
N ALA A 198 5.97 -11.13 1.55
CA ALA A 198 6.46 -9.85 1.10
C ALA A 198 6.00 -8.73 2.04
N SER A 199 6.74 -7.62 2.04
CA SER A 199 6.35 -6.38 2.72
C SER A 199 7.00 -5.19 2.02
N VAL A 200 6.32 -4.05 2.06
CA VAL A 200 6.86 -2.77 1.57
C VAL A 200 6.74 -1.70 2.64
N ALA A 201 7.72 -0.80 2.71
CA ALA A 201 7.73 0.34 3.61
C ALA A 201 7.45 1.63 2.83
N SER A 202 6.19 2.08 2.82
CA SER A 202 5.75 3.30 2.14
C SER A 202 6.24 4.55 2.89
N PHE A 203 7.46 4.97 2.55
CA PHE A 203 8.13 6.15 3.10
C PHE A 203 7.74 7.42 2.35
N PHE A 204 7.13 8.37 3.06
CA PHE A 204 6.54 9.56 2.46
C PHE A 204 7.60 10.61 2.10
N VAL A 205 7.50 11.15 0.88
CA VAL A 205 8.42 12.17 0.36
C VAL A 205 7.78 13.56 0.42
N SER A 206 6.81 13.86 -0.45
CA SER A 206 6.30 15.23 -0.66
C SER A 206 5.80 15.94 0.60
N ARG A 207 5.20 15.22 1.55
CA ARG A 207 4.68 15.80 2.80
C ARG A 207 5.78 16.39 3.68
N VAL A 208 7.02 15.91 3.58
CA VAL A 208 8.16 16.45 4.32
C VAL A 208 8.51 17.83 3.81
N ASP A 209 8.69 17.99 2.48
CA ASP A 209 9.01 19.29 1.89
C ASP A 209 7.89 20.31 2.13
N THR A 210 6.61 19.91 2.04
CA THR A 210 5.49 20.82 2.35
C THR A 210 5.59 21.43 3.75
N GLU A 211 5.93 20.63 4.77
CA GLU A 211 6.06 21.13 6.14
C GLU A 211 7.37 21.88 6.36
N THR A 212 8.49 21.37 5.82
CA THR A 212 9.79 22.01 6.05
C THR A 212 9.93 23.32 5.30
N ASP A 213 9.43 23.41 4.06
CA ASP A 213 9.51 24.63 3.27
C ASP A 213 8.68 25.75 3.89
N LYS A 214 7.51 25.42 4.46
CA LYS A 214 6.71 26.36 5.26
C LYS A 214 7.51 26.92 6.45
N ARG A 215 8.24 26.07 7.18
CA ARG A 215 9.08 26.53 8.30
C ARG A 215 10.28 27.35 7.83
N LEU A 216 10.87 27.01 6.68
CA LEU A 216 11.94 27.79 6.07
C LEU A 216 11.43 29.18 5.64
N ASP A 217 10.20 29.28 5.13
CA ASP A 217 9.54 30.55 4.83
C ASP A 217 9.37 31.42 6.08
N GLU A 218 8.94 30.82 7.19
CA GLU A 218 8.76 31.51 8.47
C GLU A 218 10.09 32.00 9.08
N LEU A 219 11.17 31.26 8.90
CA LEU A 219 12.52 31.65 9.34
C LEU A 219 13.14 32.74 8.44
N GLY A 220 12.89 32.66 7.13
CA GLY A 220 13.50 33.51 6.11
C GLY A 220 14.98 33.18 5.84
N GLY A 221 15.46 33.56 4.65
CA GLY A 221 16.90 33.51 4.32
C GLY A 221 17.48 32.14 3.95
N HIS A 222 16.64 31.13 3.70
CA HIS A 222 17.05 29.75 3.43
C HIS A 222 16.41 29.14 2.17
N ASP A 223 16.15 29.96 1.15
CA ASP A 223 15.52 29.51 -0.10
C ASP A 223 16.30 28.40 -0.80
N GLU A 224 17.62 28.31 -0.58
CA GLU A 224 18.47 27.26 -1.11
C GLU A 224 18.19 25.87 -0.54
N LEU A 225 17.44 25.75 0.56
CA LEU A 225 17.11 24.48 1.20
C LEU A 225 15.73 23.93 0.78
N LYS A 226 14.89 24.76 0.15
CA LYS A 226 13.53 24.37 -0.25
C LYS A 226 13.51 23.22 -1.25
N GLY A 227 12.58 22.29 -1.07
CA GLY A 227 12.40 21.12 -1.93
C GLY A 227 13.57 20.12 -1.90
N LYS A 228 14.46 20.20 -0.91
CA LYS A 228 15.62 19.29 -0.78
C LYS A 228 15.50 18.29 0.36
N LEU A 229 14.71 18.60 1.38
CA LEU A 229 14.72 17.86 2.64
C LEU A 229 14.04 16.50 2.51
N ALA A 230 12.95 16.39 1.76
CA ALA A 230 12.28 15.12 1.53
C ALA A 230 13.16 14.12 0.78
N ILE A 231 13.83 14.56 -0.28
CA ILE A 231 14.74 13.70 -1.06
C ILE A 231 15.95 13.31 -0.22
N ALA A 232 16.51 14.23 0.57
CA ALA A 232 17.61 13.91 1.48
C ALA A 232 17.18 12.85 2.52
N ASN A 233 15.99 13.01 3.12
CA ASN A 233 15.42 12.07 4.08
C ASN A 233 15.21 10.67 3.46
N ALA A 234 14.64 10.60 2.26
CA ALA A 234 14.45 9.33 1.54
C ALA A 234 15.78 8.64 1.18
N LYS A 235 16.80 9.41 0.79
CA LYS A 235 18.16 8.87 0.54
C LYS A 235 18.78 8.28 1.80
N LEU A 236 18.60 8.93 2.95
CA LEU A 236 19.07 8.40 4.24
C LEU A 236 18.32 7.12 4.63
N ALA A 237 17.00 7.05 4.38
CA ALA A 237 16.23 5.83 4.59
C ALA A 237 16.74 4.68 3.70
N TYR A 238 17.06 4.96 2.44
CA TYR A 238 17.65 3.97 1.54
C TYR A 238 19.08 3.54 1.94
N GLN A 239 19.90 4.46 2.47
CA GLN A 239 21.21 4.08 3.04
C GLN A 239 21.01 3.14 4.22
N ARG A 240 20.07 3.44 5.11
CA ARG A 240 19.74 2.59 6.25
C ARG A 240 19.23 1.21 5.81
N TYR A 241 18.39 1.14 4.79
CA TYR A 241 17.95 -0.11 4.17
C TYR A 241 19.13 -1.01 3.75
N LYS A 242 20.20 -0.42 3.20
CA LYS A 242 21.39 -1.18 2.76
C LYS A 242 22.30 -1.66 3.89
N GLU A 243 22.12 -1.15 5.11
CA GLU A 243 22.89 -1.57 6.29
C GLU A 243 22.25 -2.72 7.06
N LEU A 244 20.94 -2.96 6.84
CA LEU A 244 20.13 -3.99 7.48
C LEU A 244 20.23 -5.30 6.68
#